data_AF-A0AAQ1HNJ9-F1
#
_entry.id   AF-A0AAQ1HNJ9-F1
#
_cell.length_a   1.000
_cell.length_b   1.000
_cell.length_c   1.000
_cell.angle_alpha   90.00
_cell.angle_beta   90.00
_cell.angle_gamma   90.00
#
_symmetry.space_group_name_H-M   'P 1'
#
loop_
_entity.id
_entity.type
_entity.pdbx_description
1 polymer ?
#
loop_
_entity_poly.entity_id
_entity_poly.type
_entity_poly.pdbx_seq_one_letter_code
_entity_poly.pdbx_strand_id
1 'polypeptide(L)'
;MKKTMLLLTLLYSVNAFAVNDFCEDGCTLKEIEAKNKANYKTHEQWVIHNEALEAEEYRQWVQEHREAQARADALPKSVYVPGTQYRTCVQDVYEQAAGFLGEDANTQISVSQDTSEKCSFIVTRFDDQSHACENLSALSGMARMMSYQEETCRYEKEKWRLYEQYRDVVYTPAWTHSVELEYLNKLKPIELKHKENVDKWIEQEKQKNKKGGAL
;
A
#
# COMPACT_ATOMS: atom_id res chain seq x y z
N MET A 1 -20.04 25.88 -18.33
CA MET A 1 -20.88 24.88 -17.63
C MET A 1 -22.20 25.53 -17.20
N LYS A 2 -23.20 25.60 -18.10
CA LYS A 2 -24.42 26.45 -17.94
C LYS A 2 -25.76 25.67 -18.01
N LYS A 3 -25.76 24.34 -17.84
CA LYS A 3 -26.96 23.50 -18.05
C LYS A 3 -27.47 22.74 -16.81
N THR A 4 -26.81 22.83 -15.67
CA THR A 4 -27.18 22.07 -14.45
C THR A 4 -27.97 22.87 -13.41
N MET A 5 -28.01 24.20 -13.49
CA MET A 5 -28.70 25.04 -12.49
C MET A 5 -30.22 25.20 -12.72
N LEU A 6 -30.73 24.84 -13.89
CA LEU A 6 -32.14 24.99 -14.25
C LEU A 6 -33.02 23.79 -13.86
N LEU A 7 -32.42 22.73 -13.31
CA LEU A 7 -33.14 21.52 -12.90
C LEU A 7 -33.61 21.54 -11.44
N LEU A 8 -33.06 22.43 -10.59
CA LEU A 8 -33.49 22.52 -9.19
C LEU A 8 -34.82 23.25 -9.02
N THR A 9 -35.15 24.21 -9.87
CA THR A 9 -36.43 24.94 -9.79
C THR A 9 -37.65 24.10 -10.17
N LEU A 10 -37.46 22.97 -10.87
CA LEU A 10 -38.54 22.06 -11.27
C LEU A 10 -38.89 20.99 -10.23
N LEU A 11 -38.06 20.79 -9.20
CA LEU A 11 -38.34 19.85 -8.10
C LEU A 11 -39.04 20.51 -6.89
N TYR A 12 -39.27 21.82 -6.93
CA TYR A 12 -40.04 22.56 -5.91
C TYR A 12 -41.54 22.64 -6.20
N SER A 13 -42.06 21.88 -7.18
CA SER A 13 -43.50 21.73 -7.31
C SER A 13 -44.02 20.77 -6.24
N VAL A 14 -44.82 21.36 -5.34
CA VAL A 14 -45.89 20.77 -4.50
C VAL A 14 -45.62 20.59 -3.00
N ASN A 15 -44.39 20.53 -2.47
CA ASN A 15 -44.20 20.23 -1.02
C ASN A 15 -43.32 21.19 -0.19
N ALA A 16 -42.89 22.34 -0.69
CA ALA A 16 -42.04 23.27 0.08
C ALA A 16 -42.81 24.34 0.88
N PHE A 17 -44.02 24.02 1.37
CA PHE A 17 -44.68 24.79 2.44
C PHE A 17 -44.71 23.95 3.71
N ALA A 18 -43.53 23.69 4.27
CA ALA A 18 -43.40 23.20 5.63
C ALA A 18 -42.09 23.74 6.18
N VAL A 19 -42.05 25.05 6.41
CA VAL A 19 -41.11 25.60 7.40
C VAL A 19 -41.62 25.09 8.74
N ASN A 20 -40.83 24.20 9.33
CA ASN A 20 -40.97 23.75 10.71
C ASN A 20 -41.11 24.97 11.62
N ASP A 21 -42.27 25.06 12.27
CA ASP A 21 -42.52 25.69 13.58
C ASP A 21 -43.77 26.58 13.59
N PHE A 22 -44.92 26.02 13.22
CA PHE A 22 -46.20 26.68 13.49
C PHE A 22 -47.22 25.65 13.97
N CYS A 23 -47.47 25.68 15.29
CA CYS A 23 -48.54 24.99 16.03
C CYS A 23 -48.16 23.67 16.71
N GLU A 24 -47.21 23.70 17.64
CA GLU A 24 -46.90 22.56 18.52
C GLU A 24 -48.15 22.03 19.28
N ASP A 25 -49.16 22.88 19.54
CA ASP A 25 -50.40 22.50 20.25
C ASP A 25 -51.66 22.42 19.35
N GLY A 26 -51.49 22.42 18.02
CA GLY A 26 -52.58 22.29 17.05
C GLY A 26 -53.31 23.59 16.72
N CYS A 27 -53.48 23.88 15.42
CA CYS A 27 -54.21 25.05 14.92
C CYS A 27 -55.36 24.64 14.00
N THR A 28 -56.35 25.53 13.86
CA THR A 28 -57.43 25.34 12.90
C THR A 28 -57.00 25.70 11.48
N LEU A 29 -57.65 25.11 10.47
CA LEU A 29 -57.31 25.33 9.05
C LEU A 29 -57.34 26.82 8.66
N LYS A 30 -58.27 27.60 9.23
CA LYS A 30 -58.40 29.05 8.97
C LYS A 30 -57.21 29.86 9.50
N GLU A 31 -56.63 29.46 10.63
CA GLU A 31 -55.46 30.15 11.22
C GLU A 31 -54.20 29.88 10.39
N ILE A 32 -54.07 28.66 9.88
CA ILE A 32 -53.00 28.27 8.96
C ILE A 32 -53.11 29.07 7.65
N GLU A 33 -54.31 29.17 7.07
CA GLU A 33 -54.55 29.96 5.85
C GLU A 33 -54.27 31.45 6.06
N ALA A 34 -54.70 32.03 7.18
CA ALA A 34 -54.45 33.43 7.50
C ALA A 34 -52.95 33.75 7.66
N LYS A 35 -52.20 32.86 8.32
CA LYS A 35 -50.75 33.02 8.48
C LYS A 35 -49.99 32.77 7.19
N ASN A 36 -50.37 31.78 6.39
CA ASN A 36 -49.80 31.57 5.06
C ASN A 36 -50.03 32.78 4.17
N LYS A 37 -51.20 33.42 4.26
CA LYS A 37 -51.49 34.67 3.55
C LYS A 37 -50.68 35.86 4.07
N ALA A 38 -50.40 35.93 5.37
CA ALA A 38 -49.57 36.98 5.97
C ALA A 38 -48.07 36.82 5.66
N ASN A 39 -47.59 35.57 5.58
CA ASN A 39 -46.20 35.22 5.24
C ASN A 39 -45.99 35.01 3.73
N TYR A 40 -47.02 35.25 2.91
CA TYR A 40 -46.93 35.15 1.48
C TYR A 40 -46.09 36.32 0.94
N LYS A 41 -44.79 36.07 0.77
CA LYS A 41 -43.92 36.94 -0.03
C LYS A 41 -44.15 36.64 -1.51
N THR A 42 -44.25 37.69 -2.32
CA THR A 42 -44.25 37.52 -3.78
C THR A 42 -42.90 36.95 -4.24
N HIS A 43 -42.85 36.35 -5.43
CA HIS A 43 -41.60 35.83 -5.98
C HIS A 43 -40.48 36.89 -6.00
N GLU A 44 -40.79 38.13 -6.36
CA GLU A 44 -39.83 39.24 -6.36
C GLU A 44 -39.31 39.58 -4.95
N GLN A 45 -40.17 39.52 -3.92
CA GLN A 45 -39.76 39.74 -2.54
C GLN A 45 -38.84 38.61 -2.02
N TRP A 46 -39.05 37.38 -2.50
CA TRP A 46 -38.14 36.27 -2.21
C TRP A 46 -36.78 36.44 -2.89
N VAL A 47 -36.77 36.88 -4.15
CA VAL A 47 -35.52 37.14 -4.88
C VAL A 47 -34.71 38.23 -4.16
N ILE A 48 -35.32 39.37 -3.84
CA ILE A 48 -34.62 40.46 -3.13
C ILE A 48 -34.11 40.02 -1.75
N HIS A 49 -34.89 39.22 -1.02
CA HIS A 49 -34.48 38.72 0.29
C HIS A 49 -33.28 37.77 0.19
N ASN A 50 -33.29 36.86 -0.78
CA ASN A 50 -32.20 35.91 -0.98
C ASN A 50 -30.93 36.61 -1.49
N GLU A 51 -31.05 37.57 -2.39
CA GLU A 51 -29.90 38.38 -2.84
C GLU A 51 -29.25 39.16 -1.68
N ALA A 52 -30.06 39.69 -0.75
CA ALA A 52 -29.56 40.37 0.44
C ALA A 52 -28.85 39.39 1.41
N LEU A 53 -29.43 38.20 1.59
CA LEU A 53 -28.85 37.14 2.44
C LEU A 53 -27.51 36.65 1.87
N GLU A 54 -27.46 36.32 0.57
CA GLU A 54 -26.24 35.89 -0.12
C GLU A 54 -25.15 36.98 -0.06
N ALA A 55 -25.53 38.25 -0.19
CA ALA A 55 -24.59 39.35 -0.07
C ALA A 55 -24.01 39.50 1.34
N GLU A 56 -24.78 39.20 2.38
CA GLU A 56 -24.32 39.23 3.78
C GLU A 56 -23.44 38.03 4.11
N GLU A 57 -23.85 36.82 3.72
CA GLU A 57 -23.05 35.60 3.86
C GLU A 57 -21.70 35.73 3.14
N TYR A 58 -21.69 36.30 1.93
CA TYR A 58 -20.46 36.55 1.20
C TYR A 58 -19.54 37.53 1.94
N ARG A 59 -20.09 38.59 2.55
CA ARG A 59 -19.29 39.54 3.35
C ARG A 59 -18.66 38.85 4.56
N GLN A 60 -19.41 38.03 5.27
CA GLN A 60 -18.92 37.26 6.42
C GLN A 60 -17.82 36.29 5.98
N TRP A 61 -18.06 35.53 4.91
CA TRP A 61 -17.06 34.60 4.37
C TRP A 61 -15.76 35.30 3.98
N VAL A 62 -15.83 36.46 3.30
CA VAL A 62 -14.63 37.23 2.93
C VAL A 62 -13.86 37.69 4.18
N GLN A 63 -14.57 38.12 5.22
CA GLN A 63 -13.94 38.53 6.47
C GLN A 63 -13.25 37.34 7.17
N GLU A 64 -13.95 36.22 7.34
CA GLU A 64 -13.40 35.00 7.93
C GLU A 64 -12.17 34.50 7.15
N HIS A 65 -12.23 34.55 5.82
CA HIS A 65 -11.14 34.13 4.96
C HIS A 65 -9.92 35.03 5.14
N ARG A 66 -10.11 36.36 5.22
CA ARG A 66 -9.01 37.31 5.50
C ARG A 66 -8.40 37.06 6.88
N GLU A 67 -9.21 36.80 7.89
CA GLU A 67 -8.73 36.51 9.25
C GLU A 67 -8.01 35.16 9.33
N ALA A 68 -8.48 34.14 8.60
CA ALA A 68 -7.82 32.85 8.48
C ALA A 68 -6.48 32.97 7.74
N GLN A 69 -6.43 33.75 6.66
CA GLN A 69 -5.22 34.04 5.90
C GLN A 69 -4.20 34.78 6.78
N ALA A 70 -4.63 35.81 7.50
CA ALA A 70 -3.76 36.54 8.42
C ALA A 70 -3.21 35.66 9.56
N ARG A 71 -4.03 34.74 10.09
CA ARG A 71 -3.57 33.71 11.05
C ARG A 71 -2.54 32.77 10.43
N ALA A 72 -2.76 32.31 9.19
CA ALA A 72 -1.82 31.45 8.48
C ALA A 72 -0.49 32.16 8.16
N ASP A 73 -0.55 33.44 7.78
CA ASP A 73 0.65 34.24 7.49
C ASP A 73 1.42 34.65 8.76
N ALA A 74 0.74 34.77 9.91
CA ALA A 74 1.36 35.00 11.20
C ALA A 74 2.03 33.74 11.80
N LEU A 75 1.65 32.54 11.33
CA LEU A 75 2.36 31.33 11.70
C LEU A 75 3.76 31.34 11.09
N PRO A 76 4.80 30.92 11.83
CA PRO A 76 6.12 30.76 11.26
C PRO A 76 6.03 29.79 10.08
N LYS A 77 6.28 30.30 8.86
CA LYS A 77 6.30 29.49 7.65
C LYS A 77 7.38 28.43 7.84
N SER A 78 7.01 27.15 7.77
CA SER A 78 7.97 26.07 7.88
C SER A 78 9.04 26.27 6.82
N VAL A 79 10.26 26.54 7.27
CA VAL A 79 11.42 26.52 6.39
C VAL A 79 11.63 25.06 6.03
N TYR A 80 11.45 24.72 4.75
CA TYR A 80 11.91 23.44 4.24
C TYR A 80 13.42 23.39 4.46
N VAL A 81 13.84 22.70 5.50
CA VAL A 81 15.21 22.23 5.63
C VAL A 81 15.28 21.00 4.75
N PRO A 82 16.09 20.96 3.68
CA PRO A 82 16.34 19.72 2.96
C PRO A 82 16.87 18.72 3.96
N GLY A 83 16.04 17.77 4.38
CA GLY A 83 16.51 16.64 5.16
C GLY A 83 17.60 15.97 4.33
N THR A 84 18.75 15.69 4.94
CA THR A 84 19.65 14.65 4.44
C THR A 84 18.79 13.47 4.00
N GLN A 85 18.93 12.98 2.77
CA GLN A 85 18.18 11.84 2.25
C GLN A 85 18.09 10.78 3.35
N TYR A 86 16.89 10.47 3.83
CA TYR A 86 16.69 9.46 4.85
C TYR A 86 17.08 8.12 4.24
N ARG A 87 18.32 7.70 4.48
CA ARG A 87 18.88 6.48 3.93
C ARG A 87 18.40 5.32 4.79
N THR A 88 17.60 4.44 4.20
CA THR A 88 17.08 3.27 4.93
C THR A 88 18.12 2.16 4.92
N CYS A 89 18.10 1.26 5.92
CA CYS A 89 19.01 0.10 5.91
C CYS A 89 18.85 -0.74 4.63
N VAL A 90 17.65 -0.75 4.03
CA VAL A 90 17.37 -1.44 2.77
C VAL A 90 18.20 -0.82 1.63
N GLN A 91 18.22 0.51 1.54
CA GLN A 91 19.03 1.24 0.55
C GLN A 91 20.51 0.98 0.75
N ASP A 92 21.00 1.01 1.99
CA ASP A 92 22.41 0.75 2.30
C ASP A 92 22.84 -0.68 1.93
N VAL A 93 21.98 -1.67 2.18
CA VAL A 93 22.27 -3.07 1.81
C VAL A 93 22.32 -3.23 0.30
N TYR A 94 21.37 -2.66 -0.44
CA TYR A 94 21.38 -2.76 -1.91
C TYR A 94 22.58 -2.05 -2.53
N GLU A 95 22.97 -0.88 -2.02
CA GLU A 95 24.12 -0.15 -2.54
C GLU A 95 25.43 -0.91 -2.26
N GLN A 96 25.60 -1.46 -1.06
CA GLN A 96 26.76 -2.29 -0.75
C GLN A 96 26.75 -3.59 -1.57
N ALA A 97 25.59 -4.23 -1.71
CA ALA A 97 25.42 -5.45 -2.50
C ALA A 97 25.74 -5.26 -3.98
N ALA A 98 25.44 -4.08 -4.53
CA ALA A 98 25.73 -3.77 -5.93
C ALA A 98 27.23 -3.86 -6.27
N GLY A 99 28.12 -3.66 -5.28
CA GLY A 99 29.57 -3.79 -5.48
C GLY A 99 30.06 -5.19 -5.87
N PHE A 100 29.27 -6.24 -5.62
CA PHE A 100 29.64 -7.63 -5.96
C PHE A 100 28.52 -8.45 -6.60
N LEU A 101 27.25 -8.04 -6.47
CA LEU A 101 26.14 -8.62 -7.22
C LEU A 101 25.91 -7.93 -8.56
N GLY A 102 26.38 -6.69 -8.73
CA GLY A 102 26.09 -5.85 -9.90
C GLY A 102 24.88 -4.94 -9.71
N GLU A 103 24.55 -4.15 -10.73
CA GLU A 103 23.47 -3.15 -10.68
C GLU A 103 22.07 -3.78 -10.48
N ASP A 104 21.91 -5.07 -10.75
CA ASP A 104 20.67 -5.83 -10.61
C ASP A 104 20.54 -6.57 -9.27
N ALA A 105 21.28 -6.14 -8.23
CA ALA A 105 21.23 -6.72 -6.89
C ALA A 105 19.80 -6.87 -6.36
N ASN A 106 18.90 -5.92 -6.67
CA ASN A 106 17.49 -5.96 -6.29
C ASN A 106 16.66 -7.07 -6.95
N THR A 107 17.16 -7.69 -8.02
CA THR A 107 16.55 -8.86 -8.66
C THR A 107 17.07 -10.16 -8.04
N GLN A 108 18.29 -10.13 -7.49
CA GLN A 108 18.96 -11.29 -6.93
C GLN A 108 18.63 -11.52 -5.45
N ILE A 109 18.41 -10.44 -4.70
CA ILE A 109 18.05 -10.47 -3.28
C ILE A 109 16.85 -9.57 -2.97
N SER A 110 16.04 -9.99 -2.01
CA SER A 110 15.00 -9.15 -1.39
C SER A 110 15.42 -8.80 0.02
N VAL A 111 15.40 -7.50 0.34
CA VAL A 111 15.80 -6.95 1.64
C VAL A 111 14.59 -6.33 2.32
N SER A 112 14.38 -6.66 3.58
CA SER A 112 13.30 -6.11 4.40
C SER A 112 13.86 -5.53 5.70
N GLN A 113 13.28 -4.43 6.16
CA GLN A 113 13.61 -3.83 7.45
C GLN A 113 12.67 -4.39 8.52
N ASP A 114 13.22 -4.97 9.59
CA ASP A 114 12.46 -5.28 10.79
C ASP A 114 12.30 -4.02 11.65
N THR A 115 11.27 -4.01 12.49
CA THR A 115 10.93 -2.99 13.49
C THR A 115 12.11 -2.58 14.40
N SER A 116 13.15 -3.40 14.50
CA SER A 116 14.36 -3.19 15.32
C SER A 116 15.55 -2.58 14.58
N GLU A 117 15.33 -1.92 13.44
CA GLU A 117 16.37 -1.35 12.55
C GLU A 117 17.35 -2.37 11.95
N LYS A 118 17.14 -3.67 12.21
CA LYS A 118 17.90 -4.74 11.59
C LYS A 118 17.27 -5.11 10.25
N CYS A 119 18.01 -4.88 9.18
CA CYS A 119 17.65 -5.39 7.87
C CYS A 119 17.87 -6.92 7.80
N SER A 120 16.99 -7.61 7.10
CA SER A 120 17.12 -9.02 6.75
C SER A 120 17.08 -9.20 5.24
N PHE A 121 17.67 -10.27 4.74
CA PHE A 121 17.64 -10.58 3.31
C PHE A 121 17.28 -12.03 3.02
N ILE A 122 16.73 -12.24 1.82
CA ILE A 122 16.52 -13.53 1.18
C ILE A 122 17.08 -13.48 -0.24
N VAL A 123 17.63 -14.59 -0.73
CA VAL A 123 17.95 -14.75 -2.15
C VAL A 123 16.67 -15.04 -2.92
N THR A 124 16.48 -14.36 -4.05
CA THR A 124 15.29 -14.49 -4.91
C THR A 124 15.61 -15.06 -6.29
N ARG A 125 16.87 -15.01 -6.72
CA ARG A 125 17.32 -15.51 -8.02
C ARG A 125 18.42 -16.55 -7.86
N PHE A 126 18.29 -17.68 -8.54
CA PHE A 126 19.15 -18.86 -8.36
C PHE A 126 19.75 -19.40 -9.66
N ASP A 127 19.55 -18.70 -10.78
CA ASP A 127 20.17 -19.04 -12.06
C ASP A 127 21.68 -18.74 -12.05
N ASP A 128 22.38 -19.17 -13.10
CA ASP A 128 23.84 -18.99 -13.24
C ASP A 128 24.28 -17.52 -13.40
N GLN A 129 23.33 -16.60 -13.62
CA GLN A 129 23.61 -15.16 -13.68
C GLN A 129 23.51 -14.50 -12.30
N SER A 130 22.88 -15.17 -11.33
CA SER A 130 22.82 -14.70 -9.95
C SER A 130 24.09 -15.05 -9.20
N HIS A 131 24.71 -14.04 -8.59
CA HIS A 131 25.87 -14.18 -7.72
C HIS A 131 25.50 -14.22 -6.24
N ALA A 132 24.20 -14.11 -5.91
CA ALA A 132 23.76 -14.01 -4.52
C ALA A 132 24.08 -15.25 -3.68
N CYS A 133 23.97 -16.45 -4.26
CA CYS A 133 24.26 -17.70 -3.56
C CYS A 133 25.77 -17.90 -3.32
N GLU A 134 26.65 -17.43 -4.21
CA GLU A 134 28.11 -17.43 -3.98
C GLU A 134 28.50 -16.45 -2.87
N ASN A 135 27.74 -15.36 -2.72
CA ASN A 135 28.06 -14.24 -1.84
C ASN A 135 27.22 -14.20 -0.55
N LEU A 136 26.62 -15.32 -0.13
CA LEU A 136 25.82 -15.40 1.10
C LEU A 136 26.59 -14.90 2.34
N SER A 137 27.88 -15.21 2.44
CA SER A 137 28.71 -14.75 3.56
C SER A 137 28.95 -13.24 3.54
N ALA A 138 29.06 -12.63 2.36
CA ALA A 138 29.17 -11.18 2.26
C ALA A 138 27.83 -10.54 2.65
N LEU A 139 26.73 -11.03 2.07
CA LEU A 139 25.37 -10.56 2.33
C LEU A 139 24.97 -10.66 3.81
N SER A 140 25.37 -11.75 4.49
CA SER A 140 25.13 -11.93 5.92
C SER A 140 25.91 -10.98 6.83
N GLY A 141 26.99 -10.37 6.33
CA GLY A 141 27.70 -9.29 6.99
C GLY A 141 26.97 -7.93 6.91
N MET A 142 26.11 -7.75 5.91
CA MET A 142 25.34 -6.51 5.68
C MET A 142 23.93 -6.56 6.30
N ALA A 143 23.25 -7.69 6.18
CA ALA A 143 21.90 -7.89 6.67
C ALA A 143 21.74 -9.29 7.26
N ARG A 144 20.78 -9.45 8.17
CA ARG A 144 20.47 -10.76 8.74
C ARG A 144 20.00 -11.71 7.65
N MET A 145 20.75 -12.78 7.43
CA MET A 145 20.31 -13.88 6.57
C MET A 145 19.09 -14.58 7.21
N MET A 146 18.02 -14.73 6.43
CA MET A 146 16.88 -15.55 6.86
C MET A 146 17.28 -17.03 6.94
N SER A 147 16.55 -17.81 7.73
CA SER A 147 16.85 -19.22 7.95
C SER A 147 16.90 -20.02 6.65
N TYR A 148 17.73 -21.06 6.61
CA TYR A 148 17.87 -22.04 5.53
C TYR A 148 18.39 -21.54 4.18
N GLN A 149 18.79 -20.28 4.05
CA GLN A 149 19.24 -19.71 2.77
C GLN A 149 20.38 -20.48 2.09
N GLU A 150 21.33 -21.03 2.85
CA GLU A 150 22.40 -21.87 2.30
C GLU A 150 21.86 -23.15 1.64
N GLU A 151 20.94 -23.82 2.32
CA GLU A 151 20.32 -25.05 1.82
C GLU A 151 19.35 -24.74 0.66
N THR A 152 18.60 -23.64 0.73
CA THR A 152 17.78 -23.14 -0.38
C THR A 152 18.64 -22.86 -1.61
N CYS A 153 19.77 -22.16 -1.46
CA CYS A 153 20.70 -21.89 -2.55
C CYS A 153 21.25 -23.18 -3.18
N ARG A 154 21.63 -24.17 -2.38
CA ARG A 154 22.07 -25.48 -2.87
C ARG A 154 20.95 -26.17 -3.66
N TYR A 155 19.76 -26.26 -3.08
CA TYR A 155 18.61 -26.94 -3.66
C TYR A 155 18.18 -26.30 -4.99
N GLU A 156 18.00 -24.98 -5.01
CA GLU A 156 17.56 -24.29 -6.22
C GLU A 156 18.63 -24.33 -7.33
N LYS A 157 19.93 -24.26 -6.99
CA LYS A 157 21.00 -24.45 -7.99
C LYS A 157 21.05 -25.87 -8.56
N GLU A 158 20.91 -26.90 -7.74
CA GLU A 158 20.87 -28.29 -8.23
C GLU A 158 19.66 -28.51 -9.13
N LYS A 159 18.49 -27.96 -8.75
CA LYS A 159 17.26 -28.02 -9.54
C LYS A 159 17.38 -27.24 -10.85
N TRP A 160 17.96 -26.04 -10.82
CA TRP A 160 18.20 -25.22 -12.02
C TRP A 160 19.12 -25.93 -13.00
N ARG A 161 20.24 -26.49 -12.54
CA ARG A 161 21.17 -27.27 -13.37
C ARG A 161 20.52 -28.50 -13.99
N LEU A 162 19.59 -29.14 -13.29
CA LEU A 162 18.80 -30.22 -13.87
C LEU A 162 17.85 -29.67 -14.94
N TYR A 163 17.11 -28.61 -14.65
CA TYR A 163 16.22 -27.96 -15.59
C TYR A 163 16.94 -27.55 -16.88
N GLU A 164 18.15 -26.99 -16.78
CA GLU A 164 18.94 -26.58 -17.95
C GLU A 164 19.23 -27.72 -18.94
N GLN A 165 19.41 -28.95 -18.46
CA GLN A 165 19.60 -30.13 -19.32
C GLN A 165 18.38 -30.42 -20.21
N TYR A 166 17.21 -29.94 -19.81
CA TYR A 166 15.95 -30.15 -20.50
C TYR A 166 15.36 -28.86 -21.07
N ARG A 167 15.98 -27.70 -20.84
CA ARG A 167 15.44 -26.37 -21.18
C ARG A 167 14.97 -26.27 -22.62
N ASP A 168 15.73 -26.84 -23.55
CA ASP A 168 15.44 -26.76 -24.99
C ASP A 168 14.32 -27.73 -25.43
N VAL A 169 13.91 -28.65 -24.55
CA VAL A 169 12.89 -29.68 -24.80
C VAL A 169 11.61 -29.38 -24.03
N VAL A 170 11.70 -28.81 -22.82
CA VAL A 170 10.55 -28.46 -21.97
C VAL A 170 9.59 -27.52 -22.71
N TYR A 171 8.29 -27.80 -22.62
CA TYR A 171 7.20 -27.09 -23.33
C TYR A 171 7.22 -27.20 -24.86
N THR A 172 8.04 -28.07 -25.44
CA THR A 172 8.00 -28.39 -26.88
C THR A 172 7.28 -29.73 -27.11
N PRO A 173 6.92 -30.08 -28.36
CA PRO A 173 6.40 -31.41 -28.69
C PRO A 173 7.36 -32.57 -28.34
N ALA A 174 8.66 -32.28 -28.16
CA ALA A 174 9.65 -33.27 -27.72
C ALA A 174 9.60 -33.55 -26.21
N TRP A 175 8.85 -32.75 -25.42
CA TRP A 175 8.54 -33.04 -24.01
C TRP A 175 7.46 -34.13 -23.91
N THR A 176 7.87 -35.37 -24.20
CA THR A 176 6.98 -36.52 -24.08
C THR A 176 6.86 -36.96 -22.63
N HIS A 177 5.84 -37.78 -22.32
CA HIS A 177 5.67 -38.36 -20.99
C HIS A 177 6.90 -39.15 -20.52
N SER A 178 7.63 -39.82 -21.42
CA SER A 178 8.85 -40.55 -21.04
C SER A 178 9.97 -39.61 -20.62
N VAL A 179 10.12 -38.46 -21.29
CA VAL A 179 11.12 -37.42 -20.94
C VAL A 179 10.75 -36.75 -19.62
N GLU A 180 9.46 -36.47 -19.42
CA GLU A 180 8.95 -35.96 -18.14
C GLU A 180 9.24 -36.92 -16.99
N LEU A 181 8.98 -38.23 -17.15
CA LEU A 181 9.29 -39.23 -16.14
C LEU A 181 10.80 -39.32 -15.86
N GLU A 182 11.65 -39.22 -16.88
CA GLU A 182 13.11 -39.17 -16.71
C GLU A 182 13.52 -37.96 -15.88
N TYR A 183 13.02 -36.77 -16.22
CA TYR A 183 13.27 -35.54 -15.46
C TYR A 183 12.82 -35.67 -14.00
N LEU A 184 11.59 -36.13 -13.76
CA LEU A 184 11.05 -36.30 -12.41
C LEU A 184 11.85 -37.32 -11.59
N ASN A 185 12.32 -38.41 -12.22
CA ASN A 185 13.18 -39.39 -11.56
C ASN A 185 14.54 -38.80 -11.15
N LYS A 186 15.10 -37.87 -11.95
CA LYS A 186 16.33 -37.14 -11.61
C LYS A 186 16.08 -36.04 -10.57
N LEU A 187 14.90 -35.42 -10.56
CA LEU A 187 14.53 -34.37 -9.61
C LEU A 187 14.26 -34.94 -8.20
N LYS A 188 13.59 -36.09 -8.11
CA LYS A 188 13.21 -36.74 -6.85
C LYS A 188 14.35 -36.88 -5.82
N PRO A 189 15.56 -37.36 -6.15
CA PRO A 189 16.65 -37.42 -5.18
C PRO A 189 17.11 -36.03 -4.69
N ILE A 190 17.03 -34.99 -5.54
CA ILE A 190 17.37 -33.60 -5.16
C ILE A 190 16.37 -33.07 -4.13
N GLU A 191 15.07 -33.29 -4.37
CA GLU A 191 13.98 -32.92 -3.45
C GLU A 191 14.06 -33.67 -2.12
N LEU A 192 14.35 -34.97 -2.17
CA LEU A 192 14.51 -35.78 -0.97
C LEU A 192 15.67 -35.28 -0.10
N LYS A 193 16.84 -35.03 -0.72
CA LYS A 193 18.02 -34.48 -0.04
C LYS A 193 17.72 -33.12 0.60
N HIS A 194 16.98 -32.26 -0.09
CA HIS A 194 16.56 -30.96 0.45
C HIS A 194 15.70 -31.13 1.71
N LYS A 195 14.68 -31.98 1.62
CA LYS A 195 13.81 -32.28 2.75
C LYS A 195 14.60 -32.82 3.96
N GLU A 196 15.48 -33.79 3.74
CA GLU A 196 16.30 -34.37 4.80
C GLU A 196 17.22 -33.33 5.47
N ASN A 197 17.83 -32.44 4.69
CA ASN A 197 18.67 -31.36 5.22
C ASN A 197 17.86 -30.35 6.05
N VAL A 198 16.67 -29.97 5.58
CA VAL A 198 15.77 -29.07 6.31
C VAL A 198 15.28 -29.71 7.60
N ASP A 199 14.84 -30.97 7.56
CA ASP A 199 14.38 -31.71 8.75
C ASP A 199 15.50 -31.82 9.80
N LYS A 200 16.73 -32.13 9.36
CA LYS A 200 17.91 -32.18 10.22
C LYS A 200 18.21 -30.82 10.87
N TRP A 201 18.10 -29.73 10.13
CA TRP A 201 18.33 -28.39 10.67
C TRP A 201 17.25 -28.01 11.68
N ILE A 202 15.98 -28.28 11.38
CA ILE A 202 14.85 -28.06 12.31
C ILE A 202 15.10 -28.78 13.64
N GLU A 203 15.56 -30.04 13.57
CA GLU A 203 15.86 -30.82 14.78
C GLU A 203 17.05 -30.25 15.56
N GLN A 204 18.10 -29.78 14.88
CA GLN A 204 19.24 -29.12 15.52
C GLN A 204 18.82 -27.82 16.23
N GLU A 205 17.97 -26.99 15.62
CA GLU A 205 17.46 -25.77 16.28
C GLU A 205 16.58 -26.09 17.49
N LYS A 206 15.71 -27.10 17.39
CA LYS A 206 14.94 -27.59 18.56
C LYS A 206 15.85 -27.99 19.71
N GLN A 207 16.95 -28.68 19.42
CA GLN A 207 17.91 -29.11 20.44
C GLN A 207 18.68 -27.94 21.06
N LYS A 208 19.11 -26.95 20.26
CA LYS A 208 19.74 -25.72 20.76
C LYS A 208 18.80 -24.94 21.67
N ASN A 209 17.53 -24.79 21.29
CA ASN A 209 16.53 -24.08 22.10
C ASN A 209 16.22 -24.81 23.41
N LYS A 210 16.19 -26.14 23.41
CA LYS A 210 16.07 -26.95 24.64
C LYS A 210 17.28 -26.79 25.59
N LYS A 211 18.49 -26.61 25.05
CA LYS A 211 19.71 -26.40 25.84
C LYS A 211 19.90 -24.94 26.29
N GLY A 212 19.42 -23.98 25.51
CA GLY A 212 19.48 -22.55 25.82
C GLY A 212 18.40 -22.06 26.80
N GLY A 213 17.33 -22.83 27.01
CA GLY A 213 16.28 -22.56 28.00
C GLY A 213 16.52 -23.21 29.38
N ALA A 214 17.69 -23.78 29.62
CA ALA A 214 18.11 -24.32 30.91
C ALA A 214 19.10 -23.35 31.59
N LEU A 215 18.60 -22.18 31.98
CA LEU A 215 19.23 -21.25 32.93
C LEU A 215 18.15 -20.71 33.88
#